data_AF-A0A2N5V2X6-F1
#
_entry.id   AF-A0A2N5V2X6-F1
#
_cell.length_a   1.000
_cell.length_b   1.000
_cell.length_c   1.000
_cell.angle_alpha   90.00
_cell.angle_beta   90.00
_cell.angle_gamma   90.00
#
_symmetry.space_group_name_H-M   'P 1'
#
loop_
_entity.id
_entity.type
_entity.pdbx_description
1 polymer ?
#
loop_
_entity_poly.entity_id
_entity_poly.type
_entity_poly.pdbx_seq_one_letter_code
_entity_poly.pdbx_strand_id
1 'polypeptide(L)'
;MKPVLSSSCGHLPKSQPTAADPRRACRSAGRTLTGRPQTKPSHTTLTPLIRTSRMVTSASTSTDKLPYAADISLGLSPEELAVLREQYQNEQAKGWISTQTKFNLAWGLVKGNVRQGQVSEGIAILMDVYRTDSNRRRECLYYLSLGHYKLGNYTEAKRFNDLLLEKEPRNLQAKSLAQLIEKAVTQEGYLGLSIAGGAALVGGVLLASLFSGRRR
;
A
#
# COMPACT_ATOMS: atom_id res chain seq x y z
N MET A 1 -1.24 -55.73 29.97
CA MET A 1 -2.72 -55.66 30.02
C MET A 1 -3.21 -54.60 29.03
N LYS A 2 -4.36 -54.82 28.36
CA LYS A 2 -5.11 -53.84 27.52
C LYS A 2 -6.28 -53.25 28.36
N PRO A 3 -7.06 -52.22 27.95
CA PRO A 3 -7.86 -52.04 26.71
C PRO A 3 -7.27 -50.97 25.76
N VAL A 4 -7.77 -50.65 24.57
CA VAL A 4 -8.82 -51.19 23.66
C VAL A 4 -10.32 -50.94 24.00
N LEU A 5 -10.83 -49.78 23.59
CA LEU A 5 -12.21 -49.44 23.15
C LEU A 5 -12.02 -48.39 22.03
N SER A 6 -12.26 -48.63 20.73
CA SER A 6 -13.48 -49.01 20.00
C SER A 6 -14.49 -47.86 19.78
N SER A 7 -14.42 -47.32 18.55
CA SER A 7 -15.54 -47.09 17.61
C SER A 7 -16.62 -46.03 17.87
N SER A 8 -16.81 -45.12 16.91
CA SER A 8 -18.02 -45.13 16.07
C SER A 8 -17.87 -44.26 14.81
N CYS A 9 -18.42 -44.72 13.68
CA CYS A 9 -18.64 -43.89 12.49
C CYS A 9 -19.85 -42.95 12.69
N GLY A 10 -19.76 -41.74 12.14
CA GLY A 10 -20.92 -40.87 11.89
C GLY A 10 -20.98 -40.54 10.40
N HIS A 11 -21.93 -41.12 9.68
CA HIS A 11 -22.06 -40.98 8.23
C HIS A 11 -22.89 -39.74 7.85
N LEU A 12 -22.65 -39.21 6.65
CA LEU A 12 -23.33 -38.05 6.08
C LEU A 12 -24.85 -38.30 5.91
N PRO A 13 -25.67 -37.22 5.89
CA PRO A 13 -26.46 -37.05 4.67
C PRO A 13 -26.38 -35.64 4.07
N LYS A 14 -26.50 -35.59 2.74
CA LYS A 14 -26.53 -34.36 1.94
C LYS A 14 -27.91 -33.72 1.99
N SER A 15 -27.97 -32.39 2.07
CA SER A 15 -29.19 -31.61 1.81
C SER A 15 -28.89 -30.41 0.89
N GLN A 16 -28.99 -30.64 -0.41
CA GLN A 16 -29.43 -29.59 -1.35
C GLN A 16 -30.96 -29.63 -1.39
N PRO A 17 -31.65 -28.51 -1.69
CA PRO A 17 -32.10 -28.39 -3.08
C PRO A 17 -32.18 -26.95 -3.64
N THR A 18 -32.63 -26.88 -4.89
CA THR A 18 -33.18 -25.72 -5.62
C THR A 18 -32.26 -24.54 -5.96
N ALA A 19 -31.79 -24.55 -7.20
CA ALA A 19 -31.45 -23.33 -7.93
C ALA A 19 -32.72 -22.52 -8.24
N ALA A 20 -32.66 -21.19 -8.11
CA ALA A 20 -33.72 -20.27 -8.53
C ALA A 20 -33.36 -19.59 -9.85
N ASP A 21 -34.19 -19.76 -10.87
CA ASP A 21 -34.04 -19.19 -12.22
C ASP A 21 -34.66 -17.78 -12.31
N PRO A 22 -33.89 -16.73 -12.66
CA PRO A 22 -34.38 -15.35 -12.71
C PRO A 22 -34.85 -14.94 -14.12
N ARG A 23 -35.76 -15.69 -14.78
CA ARG A 23 -36.30 -15.33 -16.11
C ARG A 23 -37.80 -15.58 -16.33
N ARG A 24 -38.70 -14.99 -15.52
CA ARG A 24 -40.15 -14.86 -15.90
C ARG A 24 -40.93 -13.80 -15.13
N ALA A 25 -40.92 -12.54 -15.59
CA ALA A 25 -41.84 -11.50 -15.10
C ALA A 25 -42.05 -10.31 -16.08
N CYS A 26 -42.28 -10.58 -17.38
CA CYS A 26 -42.73 -9.55 -18.33
C CYS A 26 -43.90 -10.04 -19.19
N ARG A 27 -45.14 -9.71 -18.79
CA ARG A 27 -46.22 -9.32 -19.73
C ARG A 27 -47.48 -8.79 -19.04
N SER A 28 -48.10 -7.85 -19.75
CA SER A 28 -49.53 -7.49 -19.74
C SER A 28 -50.24 -7.16 -18.42
N ALA A 29 -50.45 -5.86 -18.20
CA ALA A 29 -51.80 -5.32 -18.06
C ALA A 29 -51.83 -3.84 -18.48
N GLY A 30 -52.49 -3.54 -19.60
CA GLY A 30 -52.90 -2.18 -19.92
C GLY A 30 -54.42 -2.12 -19.92
N ARG A 31 -55.02 -1.15 -19.21
CA ARG A 31 -56.32 -0.62 -19.60
C ARG A 31 -56.55 0.79 -19.07
N THR A 32 -57.03 1.63 -19.97
CA THR A 32 -57.40 3.04 -19.82
C THR A 32 -58.61 3.22 -18.91
N LEU A 33 -58.68 4.34 -18.17
CA LEU A 33 -59.93 5.01 -17.80
C LEU A 33 -59.70 6.53 -17.62
N THR A 34 -60.78 7.28 -17.75
CA THR A 34 -60.79 8.71 -18.17
C THR A 34 -61.38 9.64 -17.10
N GLY A 35 -60.94 10.91 -17.01
CA GLY A 35 -61.78 11.97 -16.40
C GLY A 35 -61.10 13.20 -15.79
N ARG A 36 -61.16 14.32 -16.55
CA ARG A 36 -61.09 15.78 -16.23
C ARG A 36 -61.55 16.27 -14.82
N PRO A 37 -61.44 17.60 -14.47
CA PRO A 37 -60.78 18.75 -15.14
C PRO A 37 -59.83 19.60 -14.23
N GLN A 38 -59.35 20.73 -14.75
CA GLN A 38 -58.40 21.66 -14.11
C GLN A 38 -58.99 22.66 -13.11
N THR A 39 -58.18 23.10 -12.14
CA THR A 39 -58.15 24.49 -11.64
C THR A 39 -56.71 25.00 -11.44
N LYS A 40 -56.47 26.23 -11.88
CA LYS A 40 -55.32 27.11 -11.55
C LYS A 40 -55.87 28.22 -10.62
N PRO A 41 -55.07 29.02 -9.85
CA PRO A 41 -53.98 29.82 -10.41
C PRO A 41 -52.81 30.21 -9.44
N SER A 42 -51.97 31.13 -9.94
CA SER A 42 -51.26 32.19 -9.20
C SER A 42 -49.92 31.94 -8.50
N HIS A 43 -48.87 32.44 -9.16
CA HIS A 43 -47.70 33.19 -8.64
C HIS A 43 -46.96 32.70 -7.38
N THR A 44 -45.66 32.36 -7.54
CA THR A 44 -44.53 33.18 -7.01
C THR A 44 -43.18 32.58 -7.45
N THR A 45 -42.26 33.45 -7.85
CA THR A 45 -40.85 33.18 -8.19
C THR A 45 -40.09 32.57 -7.01
N LEU A 46 -39.32 31.49 -7.22
CA LEU A 46 -38.03 31.26 -6.52
C LEU A 46 -37.19 30.18 -7.22
N THR A 47 -35.89 30.45 -7.29
CA THR A 47 -34.86 29.72 -8.04
C THR A 47 -34.61 28.29 -7.51
N PRO A 48 -34.44 27.27 -8.37
CA PRO A 48 -33.95 25.97 -7.92
C PRO A 48 -32.45 26.07 -7.61
N LEU A 49 -32.10 26.16 -6.33
CA LEU A 49 -30.70 26.15 -5.91
C LEU A 49 -30.12 24.74 -6.14
N ILE A 50 -29.17 24.68 -7.07
CA ILE A 50 -28.51 23.45 -7.53
C ILE A 50 -27.75 22.82 -6.36
N ARG A 51 -28.37 21.87 -5.65
CA ARG A 51 -27.67 20.98 -4.71
C ARG A 51 -27.18 19.75 -5.45
N THR A 52 -26.09 19.92 -6.20
CA THR A 52 -25.36 18.81 -6.80
C THR A 52 -24.77 17.94 -5.69
N SER A 53 -25.52 16.94 -5.23
CA SER A 53 -24.95 15.79 -4.52
C SER A 53 -24.08 15.02 -5.52
N ARG A 54 -22.85 15.51 -5.71
CA ARG A 54 -21.81 14.78 -6.47
C ARG A 54 -21.42 13.58 -5.62
N MET A 55 -22.16 12.49 -5.83
CA MET A 55 -21.78 11.14 -5.43
C MET A 55 -20.32 10.94 -5.85
N VAL A 56 -19.42 10.73 -4.89
CA VAL A 56 -18.03 10.38 -5.17
C VAL A 56 -18.02 8.90 -5.57
N THR A 57 -18.49 8.64 -6.79
CA THR A 57 -18.38 7.33 -7.42
C THR A 57 -16.96 7.21 -7.96
N SER A 58 -16.01 6.92 -7.08
CA SER A 58 -14.66 6.49 -7.45
C SER A 58 -14.74 5.08 -8.06
N ALA A 59 -15.22 5.01 -9.30
CA ALA A 59 -15.23 3.80 -10.09
C ALA A 59 -13.79 3.27 -10.19
N SER A 60 -13.62 2.03 -9.75
CA SER A 60 -12.36 1.31 -9.79
C SER A 60 -11.90 1.10 -11.25
N THR A 61 -10.80 1.75 -11.64
CA THR A 61 -10.10 1.43 -12.89
C THR A 61 -8.79 0.71 -12.55
N SER A 62 -8.81 -0.61 -12.63
CA SER A 62 -7.70 -1.49 -12.29
C SER A 62 -6.72 -1.66 -13.47
N THR A 63 -5.65 -0.87 -13.52
CA THR A 63 -4.45 -1.15 -14.35
C THR A 63 -3.22 -0.37 -13.87
N ASP A 64 -2.20 -1.11 -13.42
CA ASP A 64 -0.75 -0.79 -13.46
C ASP A 64 -0.29 0.70 -13.50
N LYS A 65 -0.60 1.48 -12.46
CA LYS A 65 0.19 2.68 -12.10
C LYS A 65 0.51 2.74 -10.61
N LEU A 66 1.48 1.91 -10.23
CA LEU A 66 2.32 2.17 -9.05
C LEU A 66 2.96 3.57 -9.22
N PRO A 67 2.97 4.40 -8.16
CA PRO A 67 3.46 5.78 -8.21
C PRO A 67 4.96 5.80 -8.54
N TYR A 68 5.36 6.77 -9.36
CA TYR A 68 6.76 6.91 -9.73
C TYR A 68 7.56 7.46 -8.53
N ALA A 69 8.86 7.19 -8.48
CA ALA A 69 9.70 7.60 -7.35
C ALA A 69 9.71 9.14 -7.10
N ALA A 70 9.38 9.94 -8.11
CA ALA A 70 9.24 11.40 -7.95
C ALA A 70 7.96 11.82 -7.20
N ASP A 71 6.88 11.03 -7.27
CA ASP A 71 5.59 11.38 -6.64
C ASP A 71 5.62 11.24 -5.10
N ILE A 72 6.67 10.62 -4.56
CA ILE A 72 6.89 10.37 -3.13
C ILE A 72 6.98 11.68 -2.35
N SER A 73 7.59 12.71 -2.94
CA SER A 73 7.90 13.97 -2.24
C SER A 73 6.68 14.80 -1.84
N LEU A 74 5.53 14.59 -2.51
CA LEU A 74 4.25 15.23 -2.17
C LEU A 74 3.51 14.40 -1.12
N GLY A 75 4.02 14.37 0.11
CA GLY A 75 3.35 13.71 1.24
C GLY A 75 1.89 14.17 1.40
N LEU A 76 1.03 13.28 1.88
CA LEU A 76 -0.34 13.64 2.26
C LEU A 76 -0.32 14.74 3.32
N SER A 77 -1.34 15.60 3.33
CA SER A 77 -1.52 16.56 4.40
C SER A 77 -1.70 15.84 5.75
N PRO A 78 -1.34 16.46 6.88
CA PRO A 78 -1.55 15.85 8.20
C PRO A 78 -3.04 15.57 8.48
N GLU A 79 -3.96 16.32 7.87
CA GLU A 79 -5.40 16.11 7.97
C GLU A 79 -5.85 14.89 7.15
N GLU A 80 -5.35 14.72 5.92
CA GLU A 80 -5.64 13.53 5.11
C GLU A 80 -5.13 12.24 5.79
N LEU A 81 -3.94 12.31 6.40
CA LEU A 81 -3.38 11.20 7.19
C LEU A 81 -4.22 10.91 8.46
N ALA A 82 -4.79 11.94 9.09
CA ALA A 82 -5.67 11.78 10.24
C ALA A 82 -6.97 11.06 9.85
N VAL A 83 -7.60 11.41 8.72
CA VAL A 83 -8.79 10.71 8.19
C VAL A 83 -8.50 9.23 7.91
N LEU A 84 -7.34 8.92 7.33
CA LEU A 84 -6.93 7.51 7.09
C LEU A 84 -6.71 6.73 8.40
N ARG A 85 -6.16 7.38 9.44
CA ARG A 85 -6.01 6.78 10.77
C ARG A 85 -7.36 6.56 11.44
N GLU A 86 -8.29 7.51 11.34
CA GLU A 86 -9.63 7.40 11.88
C GLU A 86 -10.40 6.26 11.21
N GLN A 87 -10.34 6.15 9.88
CA GLN A 87 -10.94 5.02 9.14
C GLN A 87 -10.37 3.67 9.58
N TYR A 88 -9.05 3.57 9.73
CA TYR A 88 -8.39 2.35 10.23
C TYR A 88 -8.85 1.98 11.63
N GLN A 89 -8.92 2.95 12.56
CA GLN A 89 -9.39 2.72 13.94
C GLN A 89 -10.87 2.34 13.99
N ASN A 90 -11.71 2.99 13.18
CA ASN A 90 -13.14 2.70 13.06
C ASN A 90 -13.42 1.30 12.47
N GLU A 91 -12.57 0.81 11.57
CA GLU A 91 -12.62 -0.58 11.10
C GLU A 91 -12.07 -1.56 12.14
N GLN A 92 -10.97 -1.21 12.82
CA GLN A 92 -10.40 -2.02 13.89
C GLN A 92 -11.39 -2.26 15.03
N ALA A 93 -12.14 -1.22 15.43
CA ALA A 93 -13.21 -1.31 16.43
C ALA A 93 -14.38 -2.23 16.01
N LYS A 94 -14.58 -2.46 14.71
CA LYS A 94 -15.57 -3.42 14.17
C LYS A 94 -15.04 -4.85 14.09
N GLY A 95 -13.78 -5.08 14.47
CA GLY A 95 -13.13 -6.39 14.47
C GLY A 95 -12.58 -6.85 13.11
N TRP A 96 -12.73 -6.06 12.04
CA TRP A 96 -12.17 -6.37 10.72
C TRP A 96 -11.72 -5.11 9.99
N ILE A 97 -10.48 -5.12 9.50
CA ILE A 97 -9.86 -4.03 8.75
C ILE A 97 -9.63 -4.48 7.31
N SER A 98 -10.16 -3.72 6.36
CA SER A 98 -10.00 -4.00 4.95
C SER A 98 -8.55 -3.81 4.50
N THR A 99 -8.10 -4.67 3.59
CA THR A 99 -6.76 -4.60 3.00
C THR A 99 -6.48 -3.23 2.36
N GLN A 100 -7.52 -2.60 1.79
CA GLN A 100 -7.41 -1.27 1.19
C GLN A 100 -7.19 -0.19 2.25
N THR A 101 -7.90 -0.23 3.38
CA THR A 101 -7.72 0.72 4.48
C THR A 101 -6.33 0.57 5.13
N LYS A 102 -5.86 -0.67 5.34
CA LYS A 102 -4.47 -0.94 5.78
C LYS A 102 -3.46 -0.32 4.82
N PHE A 103 -3.61 -0.59 3.52
CA PHE A 103 -2.67 -0.16 2.48
C PHE A 103 -2.64 1.36 2.29
N ASN A 104 -3.81 2.02 2.30
CA ASN A 104 -3.93 3.47 2.19
C ASN A 104 -3.23 4.18 3.34
N LEU A 105 -3.49 3.75 4.59
CA LEU A 105 -2.83 4.29 5.77
C LEU A 105 -1.31 4.07 5.70
N ALA A 106 -0.89 2.84 5.40
CA ALA A 106 0.51 2.47 5.35
C ALA A 106 1.29 3.26 4.28
N TRP A 107 0.70 3.47 3.10
CA TRP A 107 1.30 4.30 2.07
C TRP A 107 1.35 5.78 2.48
N GLY A 108 0.30 6.31 3.11
CA GLY A 108 0.32 7.67 3.67
C GLY A 108 1.46 7.87 4.68
N LEU A 109 1.67 6.90 5.57
CA LEU A 109 2.75 6.89 6.56
C LEU A 109 4.15 6.78 5.92
N VAL A 110 4.33 5.92 4.92
CA VAL A 110 5.61 5.78 4.18
C VAL A 110 5.89 7.00 3.31
N LYS A 111 4.87 7.62 2.71
CA LYS A 111 5.01 8.81 1.87
C LYS A 111 5.36 10.06 2.68
N GLY A 112 4.79 10.20 3.88
CA GLY A 112 5.01 11.33 4.78
C GLY A 112 6.49 11.70 5.02
N ASN A 113 6.72 12.98 5.27
CA ASN A 113 8.06 13.54 5.47
C ASN A 113 8.44 13.69 6.96
N VAL A 114 7.58 13.25 7.89
CA VAL A 114 7.54 13.83 9.23
C VAL A 114 8.41 13.07 10.25
N ARG A 115 8.39 11.72 10.31
CA ARG A 115 9.28 10.93 11.20
C ARG A 115 9.64 9.55 10.64
N GLN A 116 10.90 9.12 10.84
CA GLN A 116 11.35 7.74 10.59
C GLN A 116 10.45 6.69 11.28
N GLY A 117 9.96 6.99 12.49
CA GLY A 117 9.02 6.12 13.21
C GLY A 117 7.63 5.95 12.57
N GLN A 118 7.17 6.89 11.73
CA GLN A 118 5.94 6.70 10.95
C GLN A 118 6.21 5.81 9.73
N VAL A 119 7.38 5.95 9.10
CA VAL A 119 7.76 5.09 7.98
C VAL A 119 7.90 3.63 8.44
N SER A 120 8.44 3.36 9.63
CA SER A 120 8.49 2.01 10.19
C SER A 120 7.10 1.46 10.59
N GLU A 121 6.21 2.28 11.14
CA GLU A 121 4.79 1.94 11.36
C GLU A 121 4.11 1.53 10.04
N GLY A 122 4.31 2.31 8.97
CA GLY A 122 3.78 2.00 7.63
C GLY A 122 4.35 0.70 7.05
N ILE A 123 5.65 0.43 7.20
CA ILE A 123 6.26 -0.84 6.78
C ILE A 123 5.67 -2.03 7.54
N ALA A 124 5.41 -1.89 8.84
CA ALA A 124 4.79 -2.96 9.63
C ALA A 124 3.38 -3.31 9.13
N ILE A 125 2.57 -2.30 8.77
CA ILE A 125 1.23 -2.50 8.19
C ILE A 125 1.32 -3.10 6.77
N LEU A 126 2.28 -2.67 5.94
CA LEU A 126 2.54 -3.28 4.63
C LEU A 126 2.98 -4.75 4.74
N MET A 127 3.77 -5.11 5.76
CA MET A 127 4.17 -6.49 6.01
C MET A 127 3.00 -7.39 6.45
N ASP A 128 2.02 -6.85 7.16
CA ASP A 128 0.78 -7.56 7.48
C ASP A 128 -0.03 -7.83 6.20
N VAL A 129 -0.27 -6.80 5.38
CA VAL A 129 -0.95 -6.93 4.07
C VAL A 129 -0.25 -7.93 3.15
N TYR A 130 1.10 -7.90 3.09
CA TYR A 130 1.87 -8.86 2.31
C TYR A 130 1.66 -10.32 2.77
N ARG A 131 1.44 -10.55 4.06
CA ARG A 131 1.14 -11.88 4.61
C ARG A 131 -0.29 -12.30 4.30
N THR A 132 -1.28 -11.45 4.57
CA THR A 132 -2.71 -11.76 4.42
C THR A 132 -3.16 -11.91 2.96
N ASP A 133 -2.71 -11.02 2.07
CA ASP A 133 -3.33 -10.85 0.75
C ASP A 133 -2.38 -11.21 -0.39
N SER A 134 -2.44 -12.46 -0.85
CA SER A 134 -1.63 -12.97 -1.97
C SER A 134 -1.74 -12.12 -3.25
N ASN A 135 -2.95 -11.63 -3.57
CA ASN A 135 -3.21 -10.85 -4.78
C ASN A 135 -2.47 -9.50 -4.82
N ARG A 136 -2.23 -8.86 -3.66
CA ARG A 136 -1.54 -7.57 -3.56
C ARG A 136 -0.04 -7.68 -3.28
N ARG A 137 0.52 -8.90 -3.14
CA ARG A 137 1.94 -9.11 -2.81
C ARG A 137 2.89 -8.42 -3.79
N ARG A 138 2.60 -8.44 -5.09
CA ARG A 138 3.39 -7.76 -6.14
C ARG A 138 3.58 -6.28 -5.81
N GLU A 139 2.49 -5.56 -5.58
CA GLU A 139 2.51 -4.14 -5.22
C GLU A 139 3.24 -3.95 -3.88
N CYS A 140 2.91 -4.77 -2.87
CA CYS A 140 3.51 -4.66 -1.53
C CYS A 140 5.03 -4.80 -1.54
N LEU A 141 5.61 -5.69 -2.36
CA LEU A 141 7.08 -5.83 -2.47
C LEU A 141 7.76 -4.51 -2.89
N TYR A 142 7.16 -3.77 -3.84
CA TYR A 142 7.68 -2.47 -4.27
C TYR A 142 7.63 -1.44 -3.13
N TYR A 143 6.49 -1.32 -2.44
CA TYR A 143 6.34 -0.37 -1.34
C TYR A 143 7.15 -0.72 -0.10
N LEU A 144 7.33 -2.02 0.20
CA LEU A 144 8.22 -2.50 1.27
C LEU A 144 9.67 -2.13 0.97
N SER A 145 10.15 -2.44 -0.24
CA SER A 145 11.48 -2.03 -0.71
C SER A 145 11.68 -0.51 -0.55
N LEU A 146 10.70 0.28 -1.01
CA LEU A 146 10.75 1.73 -0.96
C LEU A 146 10.73 2.30 0.47
N GLY A 147 9.94 1.71 1.37
CA GLY A 147 9.93 2.06 2.78
C GLY A 147 11.28 1.76 3.45
N HIS A 148 11.84 0.58 3.23
CA HIS A 148 13.16 0.22 3.76
C HIS A 148 14.27 1.13 3.20
N TYR A 149 14.20 1.52 1.91
CA TYR A 149 15.10 2.51 1.32
C TYR A 149 15.00 3.88 2.00
N LYS A 150 13.78 4.38 2.30
CA LYS A 150 13.58 5.64 3.08
C LYS A 150 14.10 5.57 4.53
N LEU A 151 14.31 4.38 5.08
CA LEU A 151 14.91 4.17 6.41
C LEU A 151 16.44 3.96 6.38
N GLY A 152 17.09 3.96 5.21
CA GLY A 152 18.50 3.55 5.09
C GLY A 152 18.74 2.04 5.26
N ASN A 153 17.68 1.23 5.34
CA ASN A 153 17.75 -0.22 5.51
C ASN A 153 17.97 -0.93 4.16
N TYR A 154 19.06 -0.59 3.46
CA TYR A 154 19.29 -0.99 2.06
C TYR A 154 19.33 -2.51 1.84
N THR A 155 19.81 -3.29 2.80
CA THR A 155 19.82 -4.76 2.73
C THR A 155 18.42 -5.34 2.54
N GLU A 156 17.46 -4.87 3.35
CA GLU A 156 16.06 -5.30 3.24
C GLU A 156 15.38 -4.68 2.01
N ALA A 157 15.70 -3.42 1.68
CA ALA A 157 15.20 -2.79 0.46
C ALA A 157 15.56 -3.61 -0.78
N LYS A 158 16.85 -3.99 -0.91
CA LYS A 158 17.35 -4.85 -1.98
C LYS A 158 16.64 -6.21 -1.98
N ARG A 159 16.52 -6.86 -0.82
CA ARG A 159 15.85 -8.17 -0.68
C ARG A 159 14.41 -8.15 -1.20
N PHE A 160 13.60 -7.16 -0.84
CA PHE A 160 12.22 -7.05 -1.33
C PHE A 160 12.14 -6.69 -2.81
N ASN A 161 13.07 -5.86 -3.31
CA ASN A 161 13.11 -5.47 -4.72
C ASN A 161 13.56 -6.63 -5.64
N ASP A 162 14.54 -7.42 -5.21
CA ASP A 162 15.01 -8.61 -5.92
C ASP A 162 13.86 -9.64 -6.03
N LEU A 163 13.13 -9.91 -4.95
CA LEU A 163 11.94 -10.78 -4.96
C LEU A 163 10.83 -10.31 -5.91
N LEU A 164 10.76 -9.01 -6.21
CA LEU A 164 9.86 -8.45 -7.22
C LEU A 164 10.43 -8.65 -8.63
N LEU A 165 11.73 -8.43 -8.83
CA LEU A 165 12.42 -8.63 -10.12
C LEU A 165 12.50 -10.10 -10.55
N GLU A 166 12.60 -11.04 -9.60
CA GLU A 166 12.49 -12.49 -9.87
C GLU A 166 11.14 -12.84 -10.51
N LYS A 167 10.06 -12.20 -10.05
CA LYS A 167 8.69 -12.41 -10.56
C LYS A 167 8.46 -11.62 -11.84
N GLU A 168 9.02 -10.41 -11.94
CA GLU A 168 8.80 -9.49 -13.05
C GLU A 168 10.11 -8.89 -13.60
N PRO A 169 10.93 -9.66 -14.32
CA PRO A 169 12.23 -9.20 -14.82
C PRO A 169 12.16 -8.04 -15.83
N ARG A 170 10.96 -7.65 -16.27
CA ARG A 170 10.70 -6.53 -17.18
C ARG A 170 10.16 -5.28 -16.48
N ASN A 171 9.94 -5.31 -15.16
CA ASN A 171 9.42 -4.17 -14.41
C ASN A 171 10.45 -3.04 -14.32
N LEU A 172 10.23 -1.94 -15.06
CA LEU A 172 11.15 -0.79 -15.13
C LEU A 172 11.23 0.00 -13.82
N GLN A 173 10.15 0.03 -13.03
CA GLN A 173 10.15 0.75 -11.74
C GLN A 173 11.02 0.03 -10.72
N ALA A 174 10.90 -1.30 -10.61
CA ALA A 174 11.75 -2.12 -9.75
C ALA A 174 13.23 -2.05 -10.17
N LYS A 175 13.54 -1.96 -11.47
CA LYS A 175 14.91 -1.73 -11.95
C LYS A 175 15.46 -0.35 -11.59
N SER A 176 14.64 0.71 -11.72
CA SER A 176 15.01 2.05 -11.29
C SER A 176 15.30 2.09 -9.78
N LEU A 177 14.44 1.44 -8.97
CA LEU A 177 14.63 1.33 -7.53
C LEU A 177 15.89 0.52 -7.16
N ALA A 178 16.22 -0.56 -7.89
CA ALA A 178 17.47 -1.30 -7.71
C ALA A 178 18.69 -0.39 -7.88
N GLN A 179 18.72 0.42 -8.94
CA GLN A 179 19.81 1.36 -9.22
C GLN A 179 19.91 2.47 -8.16
N LEU A 180 18.78 2.91 -7.58
CA LEU A 180 18.78 3.87 -6.48
C LEU A 180 19.36 3.26 -5.19
N ILE A 181 18.97 2.03 -4.86
CA ILE A 181 19.50 1.28 -3.70
C ILE A 181 21.01 1.07 -3.86
N GLU A 182 21.48 0.62 -5.03
CA GLU A 182 22.90 0.38 -5.32
C GLU A 182 23.74 1.68 -5.24
N LYS A 183 23.20 2.80 -5.74
CA LYS A 183 23.83 4.12 -5.61
C LYS A 183 23.94 4.58 -4.16
N ALA A 184 22.91 4.36 -3.34
CA ALA A 184 22.95 4.73 -1.93
C ALA A 184 23.98 3.90 -1.15
N VAL A 185 23.98 2.57 -1.34
CA VAL A 185 24.96 1.67 -0.70
C VAL A 185 26.39 2.02 -1.09
N THR A 186 26.64 2.30 -2.37
CA THR A 186 27.99 2.70 -2.82
C THR A 186 28.40 4.06 -2.27
N GLN A 187 27.50 5.06 -2.22
CA GLN A 187 27.80 6.37 -1.64
C GLN A 187 28.18 6.30 -0.16
N GLU A 188 27.48 5.51 0.65
CA GLU A 188 27.85 5.31 2.06
C GLU A 188 29.19 4.59 2.22
N GLY A 189 29.46 3.59 1.37
CA GLY A 189 30.77 2.94 1.32
C GLY A 189 31.92 3.89 0.95
N TYR A 190 31.71 4.80 -0.01
CA TYR A 190 32.69 5.82 -0.38
C TYR A 190 32.91 6.85 0.73
N LEU A 191 31.88 7.19 1.51
CA LEU A 191 32.04 8.10 2.64
C LEU A 191 33.00 7.50 3.70
N GLY A 192 32.82 6.22 4.03
CA GLY A 192 33.73 5.51 4.95
C GLY A 192 35.17 5.44 4.43
N LEU A 193 35.36 5.14 3.15
CA LEU A 193 36.70 5.07 2.54
C LEU A 193 37.38 6.44 2.42
N SER A 194 36.64 7.51 2.14
CA SER A 194 37.20 8.86 2.00
C SER A 194 37.77 9.40 3.33
N ILE A 195 37.08 9.14 4.44
CA ILE A 195 37.53 9.49 5.80
C ILE A 195 38.79 8.68 6.17
N ALA A 196 38.78 7.36 5.93
CA ALA A 196 39.93 6.50 6.22
C ALA A 196 41.17 6.85 5.38
N GLY A 197 40.98 7.11 4.08
CA GLY A 197 42.06 7.47 3.16
C GLY A 197 42.71 8.81 3.50
N GLY A 198 41.91 9.84 3.82
CA GLY A 198 42.43 11.15 4.24
C GLY A 198 43.28 11.08 5.51
N ALA A 199 42.80 10.36 6.53
CA ALA A 199 43.54 10.16 7.77
C ALA A 199 44.84 9.35 7.57
N ALA A 200 44.79 8.28 6.77
CA ALA A 200 45.95 7.43 6.48
C ALA A 200 47.04 8.17 5.69
N LEU A 201 46.67 9.04 4.74
CA LEU A 201 47.63 9.86 3.98
C LEU A 201 48.33 10.88 4.88
N VAL A 202 47.59 11.64 5.69
CA VAL A 202 48.17 12.65 6.59
C VAL A 202 49.04 11.98 7.66
N GLY A 203 48.54 10.94 8.32
CA GLY A 203 49.31 10.19 9.33
C GLY A 203 50.53 9.49 8.73
N GLY A 204 50.39 8.89 7.56
CA GLY A 204 51.46 8.19 6.85
C GLY A 204 52.59 9.11 6.39
N VAL A 205 52.26 10.30 5.86
CA VAL A 205 53.26 11.31 5.47
C VAL A 205 54.00 11.84 6.71
N LEU A 206 53.30 12.16 7.80
CA LEU A 206 53.93 12.62 9.04
C LEU A 206 54.85 11.56 9.66
N LEU A 207 54.40 10.30 9.74
CA LEU A 207 55.22 9.18 10.20
C LEU A 207 56.44 8.98 9.29
N ALA A 208 56.26 8.95 7.96
CA ALA A 208 57.37 8.79 7.01
C ALA A 208 58.40 9.93 7.12
N SER A 209 57.97 11.18 7.30
CA SER A 209 58.85 12.33 7.53
C SER A 209 59.64 12.21 8.84
N LEU A 210 59.00 11.77 9.92
CA LEU A 210 59.66 11.56 11.22
C LEU A 210 60.68 10.39 11.17
N PHE A 211 60.33 9.27 10.53
CA PHE A 211 61.22 8.11 10.42
C PHE A 211 62.37 8.32 9.43
N SER A 212 62.18 9.09 8.36
CA SER A 212 63.26 9.43 7.41
C SER A 212 64.25 10.45 7.98
N GLY A 213 63.81 11.36 8.87
CA GLY A 213 64.67 12.30 9.58
C GLY A 213 65.68 11.66 10.55
N ARG A 214 65.44 10.43 11.00
CA ARG A 214 66.29 9.72 12.01
C ARG A 214 67.33 8.76 11.39
N ARG A 215 67.55 8.81 10.07
CA ARG A 215 68.58 8.05 9.35
C ARG A 215 69.70 8.93 8.75
N ARG A 216 69.81 10.18 9.20
CA ARG A 216 70.96 11.07 8.97
C ARG A 216 71.63 11.38 10.31
#